data_AF-F0RM32-F1
#
_entry.id   AF-F0RM32-F1
#
_cell.length_a   1.000
_cell.length_b   1.000
_cell.length_c   1.000
_cell.angle_alpha   90.00
_cell.angle_beta   90.00
_cell.angle_gamma   90.00
#
_symmetry.space_group_name_H-M   'P 1'
#
loop_
_entity.id
_entity.type
_entity.pdbx_description
1 polymer ?
#
loop_
_entity_poly.entity_id
_entity_poly.type
_entity_poly.pdbx_seq_one_letter_code
_entity_poly.pdbx_strand_id
1 'polypeptide(L)'
;MLRPMTAPSTDPLHLTLTPAQWQAWLDSLCELPSGPAALSAAERPRGAEPMDAYALSAYAEALQSAEVDGELWDTYSDLELEGAGDDTQAWQEIRAFYRDRGYVLLEVRGGEGDEPEEWIFAPELLQLLRLSDHL
;
A
#
# COMPACT_ATOMS: atom_id res chain seq x y z
N MET A 1 18.79 -27.23 -10.01
CA MET A 1 17.40 -26.71 -10.06
C MET A 1 17.48 -25.22 -9.79
N LEU A 2 17.29 -24.39 -10.83
CA LEU A 2 17.27 -22.94 -10.69
C LEU A 2 15.83 -22.52 -10.36
N ARG A 3 15.64 -21.80 -9.24
CA ARG A 3 14.36 -21.16 -8.93
C ARG A 3 14.03 -20.15 -10.05
N PRO A 4 12.79 -20.09 -10.56
CA PRO A 4 12.42 -19.03 -11.48
C PRO A 4 12.52 -17.69 -10.73
N MET A 5 13.38 -16.79 -11.23
CA MET A 5 13.30 -15.37 -10.89
C MET A 5 11.98 -14.87 -11.44
N THR A 6 11.05 -14.54 -10.57
CA THR A 6 9.78 -13.89 -10.90
C THR A 6 10.12 -12.61 -11.66
N ALA A 7 9.68 -12.51 -12.92
CA ALA A 7 9.75 -11.26 -13.66
C ALA A 7 8.95 -10.19 -12.90
N PRO A 8 9.37 -8.91 -12.92
CA PRO A 8 8.55 -7.84 -12.36
C PRO A 8 7.22 -7.81 -13.11
N SER A 9 6.12 -8.04 -12.39
CA SER A 9 4.77 -7.96 -12.95
C SER A 9 4.56 -6.54 -13.47
N THR A 10 4.28 -6.37 -14.76
CA THR A 10 3.90 -5.08 -15.35
C THR A 10 2.40 -4.85 -15.19
N ASP A 11 1.86 -5.17 -14.02
CA ASP A 11 0.47 -4.89 -13.67
C ASP A 11 0.44 -3.49 -13.03
N PRO A 12 -0.09 -2.45 -13.70
CA PRO A 12 -0.13 -1.11 -13.14
C PRO A 12 -0.96 -1.04 -11.84
N LEU A 13 -1.80 -2.05 -11.58
CA LEU A 13 -2.59 -2.20 -10.36
C LEU A 13 -1.87 -3.01 -9.27
N HIS A 14 -0.65 -3.48 -9.52
CA HIS A 14 0.17 -4.18 -8.54
C HIS A 14 1.62 -3.68 -8.59
N LEU A 15 1.96 -2.85 -7.61
CA LEU A 15 3.28 -2.27 -7.44
C LEU A 15 4.07 -3.05 -6.39
N THR A 16 5.36 -3.22 -6.61
CA THR A 16 6.25 -3.90 -5.69
C THR A 16 7.43 -3.01 -5.35
N LEU A 17 7.65 -2.76 -4.05
CA LEU A 17 8.81 -2.03 -3.54
C LEU A 17 9.70 -2.95 -2.71
N THR A 18 10.99 -2.62 -2.65
CA THR A 18 11.87 -3.11 -1.58
C THR A 18 11.66 -2.28 -0.30
N PRO A 19 12.09 -2.75 0.89
CA PRO A 19 12.00 -1.96 2.12
C PRO A 19 12.68 -0.59 2.03
N ALA A 20 13.81 -0.51 1.31
CA ALA A 20 14.50 0.77 1.09
C ALA A 20 13.70 1.73 0.19
N GLN A 21 13.03 1.20 -0.84
CA GLN A 21 12.15 2.02 -1.70
C GLN A 21 10.89 2.45 -0.95
N TRP A 22 10.30 1.56 -0.14
CA TRP A 22 9.19 1.88 0.76
C TRP A 22 9.56 3.04 1.68
N GLN A 23 10.68 2.94 2.41
CA GLN A 23 11.09 4.00 3.32
C GLN A 23 11.37 5.31 2.59
N ALA A 24 12.06 5.27 1.45
CA ALA A 24 12.35 6.47 0.66
C ALA A 24 11.07 7.14 0.12
N TRP A 25 10.06 6.35 -0.25
CA TRP A 25 8.75 6.85 -0.64
C TRP A 25 8.00 7.45 0.55
N LEU A 26 7.94 6.74 1.68
CA LEU A 26 7.29 7.21 2.92
C LEU A 26 7.91 8.53 3.41
N ASP A 27 9.24 8.65 3.39
CA ASP A 27 9.97 9.89 3.75
C ASP A 27 9.61 11.09 2.85
N SER A 28 9.15 10.82 1.62
CA SER A 28 8.70 11.85 0.68
C SER A 28 7.28 12.36 0.99
N LEU A 29 6.48 11.57 1.71
CA LEU A 29 5.08 11.88 1.99
C LEU A 29 4.96 12.98 3.05
N CYS A 30 3.95 13.83 2.86
CA CYS A 30 3.54 14.82 3.83
C CYS A 30 2.05 15.12 3.72
N GLU A 31 1.47 15.53 4.84
CA GLU A 31 0.10 16.00 4.92
C GLU A 31 0.04 17.49 4.53
N LEU A 32 -0.87 17.82 3.63
CA LEU A 32 -1.18 19.19 3.23
C LEU A 32 -2.64 19.51 3.55
N PRO A 33 -3.05 20.79 3.64
CA PRO A 33 -4.46 21.14 3.83
C PRO A 33 -5.41 20.58 2.75
N SER A 34 -4.88 20.17 1.59
CA SER A 34 -5.62 19.56 0.49
C SER A 34 -5.58 18.02 0.47
N GLY A 35 -4.95 17.39 1.47
CA GLY A 35 -4.71 15.95 1.53
C GLY A 35 -3.23 15.58 1.32
N PRO A 36 -2.95 14.27 1.18
CA PRO A 36 -1.59 13.75 1.20
C PRO A 36 -0.88 14.00 -0.13
N ALA A 37 0.42 14.25 -0.07
CA ALA A 37 1.24 14.45 -1.26
C ALA A 37 2.67 13.93 -1.07
N ALA A 38 3.24 13.39 -2.14
CA ALA A 38 4.67 13.11 -2.23
C ALA A 38 5.41 14.33 -2.77
N LEU A 39 6.34 14.88 -1.97
CA LEU A 39 7.12 16.07 -2.34
C LEU A 39 8.61 15.83 -2.08
N SER A 40 9.44 16.32 -3.00
CA SER A 40 10.87 16.44 -2.70
C SER A 40 11.10 17.42 -1.56
N ALA A 41 12.24 17.31 -0.88
CA ALA A 41 12.61 18.23 0.20
C ALA A 41 12.61 19.71 -0.23
N ALA A 42 12.86 20.00 -1.51
CA ALA A 42 12.84 21.36 -2.05
C ALA A 42 11.42 21.88 -2.34
N GLU A 43 10.47 20.98 -2.62
CA GLU A 43 9.07 21.32 -2.90
C GLU A 43 8.23 21.42 -1.62
N ARG A 44 8.67 20.79 -0.51
CA ARG A 44 7.93 20.71 0.74
C ARG A 44 7.72 22.09 1.38
N PRO A 45 6.46 22.56 1.53
CA PRO A 45 6.19 23.83 2.19
C PRO A 45 6.67 23.87 3.64
N ARG A 46 6.98 25.07 4.12
CA ARG A 46 7.32 25.25 5.54
C ARG A 46 6.09 24.94 6.40
N GLY A 47 6.22 23.94 7.26
CA GLY A 47 5.16 23.49 8.16
C GLY A 47 4.29 22.36 7.62
N ALA A 48 4.63 21.78 6.45
CA ALA A 48 4.06 20.49 6.06
C ALA A 48 4.52 19.41 7.05
N GLU A 49 3.57 18.61 7.52
CA GLU A 49 3.84 17.55 8.50
C GLU A 49 4.23 16.27 7.74
N PRO A 50 5.36 15.63 8.08
CA PRO A 50 5.71 14.35 7.47
C PRO A 50 4.68 13.29 7.83
N MET A 51 4.41 12.36 6.91
CA MET A 51 3.53 11.23 7.17
C MET A 51 4.37 10.00 7.52
N ASP A 52 3.99 9.29 8.58
CA ASP A 52 4.44 7.93 8.86
C ASP A 52 3.42 6.90 8.32
N ALA A 53 3.70 5.61 8.51
CA ALA A 53 2.81 4.54 8.05
C ALA A 53 1.43 4.61 8.69
N TYR A 54 1.33 5.06 9.95
CA TYR A 54 0.07 5.23 10.65
C TYR A 54 -0.75 6.39 10.06
N ALA A 55 -0.13 7.52 9.73
CA ALA A 55 -0.79 8.62 9.03
C ALA A 55 -1.22 8.22 7.61
N LEU A 56 -0.40 7.41 6.91
CA LEU A 56 -0.72 6.87 5.60
C LEU A 56 -1.91 5.91 5.62
N SER A 57 -2.12 5.15 6.70
CA SER A 57 -3.21 4.17 6.79
C SER A 57 -4.60 4.78 6.74
N ALA A 58 -4.75 6.04 7.14
CA ALA A 58 -6.01 6.78 6.97
C ALA A 58 -6.44 6.93 5.50
N TYR A 59 -5.53 6.70 4.55
CA TYR A 59 -5.78 6.78 3.11
C TYR A 59 -5.81 5.40 2.43
N ALA A 60 -5.51 4.33 3.17
CA ALA A 60 -5.60 2.97 2.66
C ALA A 60 -7.06 2.48 2.76
N GLU A 61 -7.51 1.76 1.75
CA GLU A 61 -8.85 1.17 1.70
C GLU A 61 -8.89 -0.20 2.40
N ALA A 62 -7.74 -0.86 2.42
CA ALA A 62 -7.46 -2.05 3.22
C ALA A 62 -5.95 -2.22 3.27
N LEU A 63 -5.43 -2.85 4.33
CA LEU A 63 -4.01 -3.12 4.46
C LEU A 63 -3.76 -4.41 5.26
N GLN A 64 -2.59 -5.00 5.02
CA GLN A 64 -2.00 -6.02 5.86
C GLN A 64 -0.57 -5.58 6.14
N SER A 65 -0.32 -5.12 7.37
CA SER A 65 0.95 -4.53 7.79
C SER A 65 1.42 -5.17 9.10
N ALA A 66 2.74 -5.19 9.29
CA ALA A 66 3.35 -5.57 10.55
C ALA A 66 3.18 -4.49 11.63
N GLU A 67 3.14 -3.22 11.23
CA GLU A 67 3.18 -2.08 12.14
C GLU A 67 1.81 -1.45 12.38
N VAL A 68 0.91 -1.57 11.41
CA VAL A 68 -0.42 -0.96 11.45
C VAL A 68 -1.50 -2.03 11.44
N ASP A 69 -2.43 -1.97 12.40
CA ASP A 69 -3.60 -2.85 12.41
C ASP A 69 -4.54 -2.47 11.25
N GLY A 70 -4.79 -3.43 10.37
CA GLY A 70 -5.62 -3.26 9.18
C GLY A 70 -7.09 -3.61 9.39
N GLU A 71 -7.49 -4.04 10.61
CA GLU A 71 -8.87 -4.41 10.93
C GLU A 71 -9.46 -5.37 9.87
N LEU A 72 -8.71 -6.44 9.57
CA LEU A 72 -8.95 -7.34 8.42
C LEU A 72 -10.39 -7.83 8.35
N TRP A 73 -10.92 -8.34 9.46
CA TRP A 73 -12.25 -8.94 9.52
C TRP A 73 -13.38 -7.90 9.52
N ASP A 74 -13.14 -6.73 10.09
CA ASP A 74 -14.10 -5.62 10.01
C ASP A 74 -14.18 -5.12 8.56
N THR A 75 -13.04 -4.93 7.90
CA THR A 75 -12.98 -4.62 6.46
C THR A 75 -13.66 -5.70 5.63
N TYR A 76 -13.39 -6.98 5.90
CA TYR A 76 -14.01 -8.11 5.20
C TYR A 76 -15.54 -8.07 5.32
N SER A 77 -16.06 -7.78 6.52
CA SER A 77 -17.49 -7.66 6.78
C SER A 77 -18.11 -6.44 6.09
N ASP A 78 -17.41 -5.29 6.07
CA ASP A 78 -17.88 -4.07 5.43
C ASP A 78 -18.02 -4.22 3.91
N LEU A 79 -17.22 -5.10 3.32
CA LEU A 79 -17.30 -5.47 1.90
C LEU A 79 -18.39 -6.51 1.59
N GLU A 80 -19.15 -6.96 2.60
CA GLU A 80 -20.18 -8.00 2.49
C GLU A 80 -19.66 -9.32 1.89
N LEU A 81 -18.42 -9.70 2.22
CA LEU A 81 -17.82 -10.96 1.83
C LEU A 81 -18.15 -12.06 2.86
N GLU A 82 -18.33 -13.31 2.41
CA GLU A 82 -18.79 -14.43 3.28
C GLU A 82 -18.08 -15.79 3.02
N GLY A 83 -17.06 -15.83 2.15
CA GLY A 83 -16.39 -17.06 1.69
C GLY A 83 -15.20 -17.53 2.53
N ALA A 84 -14.54 -16.63 3.26
CA ALA A 84 -13.27 -16.91 3.90
C ALA A 84 -13.41 -17.66 5.22
N GLY A 85 -12.59 -18.71 5.40
CA GLY A 85 -12.47 -19.47 6.64
C GLY A 85 -11.27 -19.07 7.51
N ASP A 86 -10.37 -18.24 6.99
CA ASP A 86 -9.15 -17.79 7.67
C ASP A 86 -8.66 -16.45 7.10
N ASP A 87 -7.71 -15.82 7.80
CA ASP A 87 -7.15 -14.51 7.46
C ASP A 87 -6.52 -14.48 6.05
N THR A 88 -5.90 -15.59 5.62
CA THR A 88 -5.26 -15.67 4.31
C THR A 88 -6.30 -15.65 3.20
N GLN A 89 -7.39 -16.42 3.36
CA GLN A 89 -8.51 -16.43 2.44
C GLN A 89 -9.23 -15.08 2.42
N ALA A 90 -9.46 -14.47 3.59
CA ALA A 90 -10.11 -13.17 3.71
C ALA A 90 -9.32 -12.10 2.95
N TRP A 91 -8.00 -12.06 3.15
CA TRP A 91 -7.14 -11.11 2.46
C TRP A 91 -7.09 -11.34 0.94
N GLN A 92 -7.08 -12.59 0.48
CA GLN A 92 -7.14 -12.90 -0.96
C GLN A 92 -8.43 -12.41 -1.60
N GLU A 93 -9.57 -12.57 -0.92
CA GLU A 93 -10.87 -12.08 -1.40
C GLU A 93 -10.96 -10.56 -1.39
N ILE A 94 -10.45 -9.88 -0.36
CA ILE A 94 -10.33 -8.42 -0.30
C ILE A 94 -9.50 -7.90 -1.48
N ARG A 95 -8.34 -8.50 -1.73
CA ARG A 95 -7.48 -8.14 -2.88
C ARG A 95 -8.21 -8.31 -4.20
N ALA A 96 -8.93 -9.41 -4.37
CA ALA A 96 -9.71 -9.66 -5.59
C ALA A 96 -10.82 -8.60 -5.76
N PHE A 97 -11.55 -8.30 -4.68
CA PHE A 97 -12.61 -7.29 -4.66
C PHE A 97 -12.11 -5.93 -5.15
N TYR A 98 -10.99 -5.45 -4.62
CA TYR A 98 -10.42 -4.15 -4.96
C TYR A 98 -9.75 -4.15 -6.35
N ARG A 99 -9.04 -5.23 -6.71
CA ARG A 99 -8.44 -5.38 -8.04
C ARG A 99 -9.48 -5.27 -9.16
N ASP A 100 -10.62 -5.95 -9.02
CA ASP A 100 -11.70 -5.91 -10.03
C ASP A 100 -12.30 -4.51 -10.21
N ARG A 101 -12.07 -3.60 -9.24
CA ARG A 101 -12.50 -2.21 -9.24
C ARG A 101 -11.41 -1.22 -9.66
N GLY A 102 -10.21 -1.72 -10.02
CA GLY A 102 -9.11 -0.87 -10.49
C GLY A 102 -8.31 -0.19 -9.38
N TYR A 103 -8.44 -0.65 -8.14
CA TYR A 103 -7.61 -0.18 -7.02
C TYR A 103 -6.22 -0.79 -7.11
N VAL A 104 -5.26 -0.14 -6.47
CA VAL A 104 -3.85 -0.47 -6.60
C VAL A 104 -3.36 -1.14 -5.34
N LEU A 105 -2.76 -2.31 -5.53
CA LEU A 105 -2.04 -3.03 -4.50
C LEU A 105 -0.58 -2.61 -4.52
N LEU A 106 -0.08 -2.08 -3.41
CA LEU A 106 1.33 -1.85 -3.14
C LEU A 106 1.83 -2.95 -2.20
N GLU A 107 2.85 -3.69 -2.61
CA GLU A 107 3.46 -4.76 -1.82
C GLU A 107 4.94 -4.46 -1.56
N VAL A 108 5.38 -4.54 -0.30
CA VAL A 108 6.80 -4.40 0.06
C VAL A 108 7.42 -5.80 0.23
N ARG A 109 8.38 -6.15 -0.62
CA ARG A 109 9.04 -7.47 -0.63
C ARG A 109 10.51 -7.38 -0.24
N GLY A 110 10.96 -8.37 0.53
CA GLY A 110 12.38 -8.57 0.85
C GLY A 110 12.83 -7.98 2.19
N GLY A 111 11.91 -7.77 3.13
CA GLY A 111 12.20 -7.48 4.53
C GLY A 111 12.75 -8.69 5.29
N GLU A 112 13.27 -8.45 6.50
CA GLU A 112 13.61 -9.52 7.45
C GLU A 112 12.35 -9.91 8.24
N GLY A 113 12.06 -11.21 8.30
CA GLY A 113 10.77 -11.70 8.79
C GLY A 113 9.76 -11.72 7.65
N ASP A 114 9.12 -12.86 7.39
CA ASP A 114 8.12 -13.03 6.32
C ASP A 114 6.79 -12.30 6.63
N GLU A 115 6.85 -11.17 7.33
CA GLU A 115 5.67 -10.40 7.70
C GLU A 115 5.15 -9.62 6.47
N PRO A 116 3.86 -9.74 6.14
CA PRO A 116 3.28 -9.08 4.98
C PRO A 116 3.22 -7.56 5.18
N GLU A 117 3.52 -6.84 4.11
CA GLU A 117 3.36 -5.38 4.02
C GLU A 117 2.68 -5.07 2.68
N GLU A 118 1.35 -5.12 2.70
CA GLU A 118 0.48 -4.96 1.54
C GLU A 118 -0.56 -3.86 1.81
N TRP A 119 -0.68 -2.90 0.90
CA TRP A 119 -1.54 -1.72 1.04
C TRP A 119 -2.40 -1.56 -0.21
N ILE A 120 -3.69 -1.31 -0.02
CA ILE A 120 -4.63 -1.06 -1.12
C ILE A 120 -5.01 0.42 -1.13
N PHE A 121 -4.80 1.08 -2.26
CA PHE A 121 -5.13 2.50 -2.45
C PHE A 121 -6.08 2.71 -3.62
N ALA A 122 -6.93 3.73 -3.49
CA ALA A 122 -7.71 4.26 -4.60
C ALA A 122 -6.80 4.73 -5.75
N PRO A 123 -7.18 4.52 -7.02
CA PRO A 123 -6.32 4.84 -8.16
C PRO A 123 -5.98 6.34 -8.26
N GLU A 124 -6.83 7.22 -7.75
CA GLU A 124 -6.60 8.67 -7.73
C GLU A 124 -5.41 9.05 -6.83
N LEU A 125 -5.17 8.30 -5.75
CA LEU A 125 -4.07 8.56 -4.84
C LEU A 125 -2.71 8.29 -5.47
N LEU A 126 -2.61 7.40 -6.46
CA LEU A 126 -1.33 7.12 -7.13
C LEU A 126 -0.66 8.36 -7.71
N GLN A 127 -1.45 9.25 -8.30
CA GLN A 127 -0.93 10.46 -8.93
C GLN A 127 -0.46 11.48 -7.87
N LEU A 128 -1.21 11.61 -6.78
CA LEU A 128 -0.90 12.51 -5.67
C LEU A 128 0.35 12.05 -4.88
N LEU A 129 0.47 10.74 -4.70
CA LEU A 129 1.55 10.12 -3.95
C LEU A 129 2.78 9.79 -4.81
N ARG A 130 2.75 10.13 -6.11
CA ARG A 130 3.84 9.90 -7.08
C ARG A 130 4.46 8.50 -6.97
N LEU A 131 3.66 7.49 -6.63
CA LEU A 131 4.17 6.16 -6.26
C LEU A 131 4.92 5.48 -7.42
N SER A 132 4.56 5.81 -8.67
CA SER A 132 5.25 5.32 -9.87
C SER A 132 6.67 5.86 -10.06
N ASP A 133 7.05 6.97 -9.42
CA ASP A 133 8.39 7.56 -9.54
C ASP A 133 9.45 6.80 -8.73
N HIS A 134 9.02 5.86 -7.88
CA HIS A 134 9.87 5.11 -6.94
C HIS A 134 10.11 3.63 -7.35
N LEU A 135 9.63 3.24 -8.53
CA LEU A 135 9.76 1.90 -9.11
C LEU A 135 11.09 1.69 -9.84
#